data_AF-A0A662VGV0-F1
#
_entry.id   AF-A0A662VGV0-F1
#
_cell.length_a   1.000
_cell.length_b   1.000
_cell.length_c   1.000
_cell.angle_alpha   90.00
_cell.angle_beta   90.00
_cell.angle_gamma   90.00
#
_symmetry.space_group_name_H-M   'P 1'
#
loop_
_entity.id
_entity.type
_entity.pdbx_description
1 polymer ?
#
loop_
_entity_poly.entity_id
_entity_poly.type
_entity_poly.pdbx_seq_one_letter_code
_entity_poly.pdbx_strand_id
1 'polypeptide(L)'
;MGLYIKAKIMKKYQKLMFAWLPIAVVEFENCLLDEKFIIDCCISGIIKSPLARLLLIKKLPKKTELSLVPSIDALKFDRDECSPKIFIQDLENLWLATKSNEPYSEKSWAEVFEPSRWVLSRILSPSKWILGKMENLPMSISADISRSLVKGMLKQLCIDKGLQIRSWTKAFMLIGIDAQKNKVYIFLGDKVIRSEAHERYIFRNPDVENVFRSKLRYL
;
A
#
# COMPACT_ATOMS: atom_id res chain seq x y z
N MET A 1 -7.46 1.35 -18.39
CA MET A 1 -6.98 -0.05 -18.36
C MET A 1 -7.08 -0.57 -16.94
N GLY A 2 -7.44 -1.84 -16.75
CA GLY A 2 -7.41 -2.52 -15.45
C GLY A 2 -6.48 -3.73 -15.49
N LEU A 3 -5.98 -4.19 -14.35
CA LEU A 3 -5.30 -5.48 -14.26
C LEU A 3 -6.28 -6.59 -14.68
N TYR A 4 -5.88 -7.41 -15.64
CA TYR A 4 -6.69 -8.53 -16.11
C TYR A 4 -6.84 -9.55 -14.99
N ILE A 5 -8.06 -10.04 -14.74
CA ILE A 5 -8.32 -11.05 -13.69
C ILE A 5 -8.82 -12.34 -14.35
N LYS A 6 -8.17 -13.47 -14.06
CA LYS A 6 -8.63 -14.78 -14.58
C LYS A 6 -9.97 -15.17 -13.95
N ALA A 7 -10.99 -15.42 -14.78
CA ALA A 7 -12.35 -15.75 -14.34
C ALA A 7 -12.43 -16.89 -13.30
N LYS A 8 -11.55 -17.91 -13.41
CA LYS A 8 -11.52 -19.04 -12.47
C LYS A 8 -11.32 -18.64 -11.00
N ILE A 9 -10.65 -17.51 -10.75
CA ILE A 9 -10.36 -17.03 -9.40
C ILE A 9 -11.63 -16.55 -8.71
N MET A 10 -12.55 -15.98 -9.49
CA MET A 10 -13.75 -15.35 -8.96
C MET A 10 -14.70 -16.35 -8.29
N LYS A 11 -14.70 -17.60 -8.72
CA LYS A 11 -15.51 -18.67 -8.10
C LYS A 11 -15.26 -18.81 -6.60
N LYS A 12 -14.03 -18.58 -6.14
CA LYS A 12 -13.67 -18.68 -4.71
C LYS A 12 -14.07 -17.45 -3.88
N TYR A 13 -14.27 -16.30 -4.52
CA TYR A 13 -14.41 -15.00 -3.85
C TYR A 13 -15.75 -14.31 -4.13
N GLN A 14 -16.76 -15.04 -4.60
CA GLN A 14 -18.07 -14.49 -5.00
C GLN A 14 -18.80 -13.70 -3.92
N LYS A 15 -18.48 -13.95 -2.63
CA LYS A 15 -19.09 -13.25 -1.49
C LYS A 15 -18.42 -11.92 -1.14
N LEU A 16 -17.33 -11.56 -1.80
CA LEU A 16 -16.64 -10.28 -1.55
C LEU A 16 -17.35 -9.13 -2.28
N MET A 17 -17.30 -7.95 -1.68
CA MET A 17 -17.64 -6.72 -2.39
C MET A 17 -16.44 -6.29 -3.23
N PHE A 18 -16.66 -6.06 -4.52
CA PHE A 18 -15.59 -5.75 -5.46
C PHE A 18 -15.55 -4.27 -5.80
N ALA A 19 -14.33 -3.72 -5.91
CA ALA A 19 -14.10 -2.37 -6.38
C ALA A 19 -12.79 -2.27 -7.16
N TRP A 20 -12.78 -1.39 -8.15
CA TRP A 20 -11.61 -1.02 -8.92
C TRP A 20 -10.99 0.25 -8.32
N LEU A 21 -9.81 0.10 -7.72
CA LEU A 21 -9.02 1.21 -7.21
C LEU A 21 -8.05 1.72 -8.30
N PRO A 22 -7.95 3.05 -8.49
CA PRO A 22 -6.95 3.64 -9.36
C PRO A 22 -5.55 3.39 -8.78
N ILE A 23 -4.65 2.97 -9.67
CA ILE A 23 -3.25 2.66 -9.37
C ILE A 23 -2.33 3.21 -10.48
N ALA A 24 -1.04 3.31 -10.16
CA ALA A 24 0.02 3.45 -11.15
C ALA A 24 0.84 2.16 -11.21
N VAL A 25 1.03 1.61 -12.40
CA VAL A 25 2.02 0.56 -12.68
C VAL A 25 3.34 1.25 -13.03
N VAL A 26 4.39 0.92 -12.28
CA VAL A 26 5.69 1.59 -12.36
C VAL A 26 6.80 0.60 -12.63
N GLU A 27 7.71 1.01 -13.51
CA GLU A 27 8.99 0.37 -13.76
C GLU A 27 10.10 1.37 -13.43
N PHE A 28 11.15 0.92 -12.76
CA PHE A 28 12.30 1.75 -12.41
C PHE A 28 13.45 1.52 -13.39
N GLU A 29 14.26 2.55 -13.63
CA GLU A 29 15.41 2.49 -14.56
C GLU A 29 16.62 1.80 -13.94
N ASN A 30 16.81 1.95 -12.62
CA ASN A 30 18.01 1.49 -11.94
C ASN A 30 17.71 0.44 -10.85
N CYS A 31 18.61 -0.53 -10.74
CA CYS A 31 18.61 -1.64 -9.77
C CYS A 31 17.44 -2.65 -9.89
N LEU A 32 16.18 -2.23 -9.95
CA LEU A 32 14.98 -3.09 -10.03
C LEU A 32 14.59 -3.41 -11.47
N LEU A 33 15.58 -3.77 -12.28
CA LEU A 33 15.38 -4.08 -13.70
C LEU A 33 14.39 -5.25 -13.84
N ASP A 34 13.48 -5.12 -14.81
CA ASP A 34 12.41 -6.09 -15.11
C ASP A 34 11.39 -6.32 -13.98
N GLU A 35 11.38 -5.46 -12.96
CA GLU A 35 10.36 -5.48 -11.92
C GLU A 35 9.31 -4.39 -12.16
N LYS A 36 8.04 -4.78 -11.99
CA LYS A 36 6.91 -3.86 -12.02
C LYS A 36 6.34 -3.73 -10.62
N PHE A 37 5.94 -2.53 -10.26
CA PHE A 37 5.29 -2.23 -9.00
C PHE A 37 3.92 -1.59 -9.26
N ILE A 38 3.02 -1.76 -8.31
CA ILE A 38 1.76 -1.02 -8.27
C ILE A 38 1.78 -0.07 -7.08
N ILE A 39 1.30 1.14 -7.34
CA ILE A 39 1.17 2.21 -6.35
C ILE A 39 -0.31 2.54 -6.26
N ASP A 40 -0.88 2.46 -5.07
CA ASP A 40 -2.24 2.93 -4.80
C ASP A 40 -2.34 4.44 -4.98
N CYS A 41 -3.33 4.92 -5.73
CA CYS A 41 -3.58 6.34 -6.00
C CYS A 41 -4.81 6.90 -5.26
N CYS A 42 -5.59 6.02 -4.62
CA CYS A 42 -6.86 6.35 -4.01
C CYS A 42 -6.69 6.59 -2.51
N ILE A 43 -6.29 5.55 -1.77
CA ILE A 43 -6.03 5.60 -0.34
C ILE A 43 -4.86 6.57 -0.08
N SER A 44 -3.79 6.50 -0.89
CA SER A 44 -2.65 7.40 -0.72
C SER A 44 -3.02 8.87 -0.91
N GLY A 45 -3.90 9.19 -1.87
CA GLY A 45 -4.41 10.55 -2.10
C GLY A 45 -5.34 11.06 -1.01
N ILE A 46 -6.12 10.17 -0.37
CA ILE A 46 -6.95 10.53 0.79
C ILE A 46 -6.05 10.83 2.01
N ILE A 47 -5.10 9.95 2.31
CA ILE A 47 -4.28 10.03 3.51
C ILE A 47 -3.19 11.12 3.40
N LYS A 48 -2.67 11.37 2.20
CA LYS A 48 -1.57 12.32 1.94
C LYS A 48 -0.34 12.08 2.82
N SER A 49 -0.02 10.81 3.09
CA SER A 49 1.15 10.41 3.88
C SER A 49 2.17 9.67 3.01
N PRO A 50 3.44 10.11 2.98
CA PRO A 50 4.52 9.39 2.32
C PRO A 50 4.68 7.95 2.83
N LEU A 51 4.50 7.72 4.12
CA LEU A 51 4.56 6.37 4.69
C LEU A 51 3.40 5.51 4.20
N ALA A 52 2.17 6.03 4.21
CA ALA A 52 1.02 5.28 3.71
C ALA A 52 1.24 4.86 2.25
N ARG A 53 1.76 5.79 1.43
CA ARG A 53 2.15 5.51 0.06
C ARG A 53 3.15 4.35 -0.01
N LEU A 54 4.23 4.39 0.76
CA LEU A 54 5.24 3.32 0.82
C LEU A 54 4.64 1.95 1.21
N LEU A 55 3.79 1.90 2.25
CA LEU A 55 3.19 0.65 2.74
C LEU A 55 2.19 0.02 1.74
N LEU A 56 1.59 0.85 0.90
CA LEU A 56 0.64 0.42 -0.13
C LEU A 56 1.30 -0.05 -1.42
N ILE A 57 2.60 0.19 -1.62
CA ILE A 57 3.35 -0.34 -2.77
C ILE A 57 3.31 -1.88 -2.74
N LYS A 58 3.08 -2.49 -3.90
CA LYS A 58 3.17 -3.95 -4.07
C LYS A 58 3.92 -4.27 -5.36
N LYS A 59 4.74 -5.31 -5.30
CA LYS A 59 5.36 -5.89 -6.50
C LYS A 59 4.30 -6.58 -7.35
N LEU A 60 4.26 -6.25 -8.63
CA LEU A 60 3.38 -6.85 -9.60
C LEU A 60 4.01 -8.14 -10.16
N PRO A 61 3.29 -9.27 -10.18
CA PRO A 61 3.79 -10.49 -10.80
C PRO A 61 4.12 -10.30 -12.29
N LYS A 62 5.23 -10.89 -12.76
CA LYS A 62 5.73 -10.71 -14.15
C LYS A 62 4.72 -11.10 -15.24
N LYS A 63 3.79 -12.03 -14.95
CA LYS A 63 2.77 -12.51 -15.89
C LYS A 63 1.44 -11.76 -15.81
N THR A 64 1.38 -10.64 -15.08
CA THR A 64 0.15 -9.85 -14.98
C THR A 64 0.01 -8.92 -16.18
N GLU A 65 -1.12 -9.03 -16.87
CA GLU A 65 -1.45 -8.22 -18.04
C GLU A 65 -2.40 -7.07 -17.68
N LEU A 66 -2.31 -5.99 -18.45
CA LEU A 66 -3.29 -4.90 -18.42
C LEU A 66 -4.31 -5.12 -19.53
N SER A 67 -5.59 -5.01 -19.19
CA SER A 67 -6.71 -5.07 -20.12
C SER A 67 -7.35 -3.70 -20.29
N LEU A 68 -7.77 -3.36 -21.51
CA LEU A 68 -8.57 -2.16 -21.77
C LEU A 68 -9.97 -2.27 -21.15
N VAL A 69 -10.54 -3.48 -21.18
CA VAL A 69 -11.86 -3.78 -20.62
C VAL A 69 -11.69 -4.47 -19.26
N PRO A 70 -12.28 -3.94 -18.17
CA PRO A 70 -12.24 -4.62 -16.87
C PRO A 70 -12.88 -6.01 -16.98
N SER A 71 -12.20 -7.03 -16.47
CA SER A 71 -12.69 -8.41 -16.53
C SER A 71 -13.91 -8.66 -15.64
N ILE A 72 -14.25 -7.70 -14.76
CA ILE A 72 -15.26 -7.82 -13.71
C ILE A 72 -16.02 -6.51 -13.63
N ASP A 73 -17.35 -6.62 -13.64
CA ASP A 73 -18.23 -5.50 -13.39
C ASP A 73 -18.23 -5.17 -11.89
N ALA A 74 -17.69 -4.00 -11.56
CA ALA A 74 -17.53 -3.51 -10.20
C ALA A 74 -17.37 -1.99 -10.20
N LEU A 75 -17.68 -1.36 -9.07
CA LEU A 75 -17.55 0.08 -8.89
C LEU A 75 -16.10 0.54 -9.14
N LYS A 76 -15.92 1.63 -9.87
CA LYS A 76 -14.62 2.31 -10.03
C LYS A 76 -14.52 3.51 -9.10
N PHE A 77 -13.36 3.67 -8.47
CA PHE A 77 -13.02 4.87 -7.73
C PHE A 77 -12.37 5.90 -8.66
N ASP A 78 -12.80 7.16 -8.57
CA ASP A 78 -12.43 8.20 -9.56
C ASP A 78 -11.24 9.07 -9.10
N ARG A 79 -10.71 8.83 -7.89
CA ARG A 79 -9.61 9.63 -7.31
C ARG A 79 -8.25 9.18 -7.84
N ASP A 80 -7.64 9.99 -8.69
CA ASP A 80 -6.33 9.70 -9.30
C ASP A 80 -5.30 10.79 -8.98
N GLU A 81 -4.80 10.79 -7.74
CA GLU A 81 -3.74 11.71 -7.28
C GLU A 81 -2.32 11.17 -7.56
N CYS A 82 -2.18 10.33 -8.61
CA CYS A 82 -0.94 9.63 -8.96
C CYS A 82 -0.06 10.40 -9.95
N SER A 83 0.80 11.25 -9.40
CA SER A 83 1.90 11.88 -10.14
C SER A 83 3.25 11.19 -9.84
N PRO A 84 4.07 10.89 -10.86
CA PRO A 84 5.44 10.41 -10.66
C PRO A 84 6.28 11.37 -9.81
N LYS A 85 6.13 12.69 -10.04
CA LYS A 85 6.88 13.72 -9.32
C LYS A 85 6.54 13.71 -7.83
N ILE A 86 5.25 13.67 -7.49
CA ILE A 86 4.79 13.63 -6.10
C ILE A 86 5.26 12.32 -5.44
N PHE A 87 5.18 11.20 -6.15
CA PHE A 87 5.65 9.91 -5.64
C PHE A 87 7.14 9.93 -5.30
N ILE A 88 8.01 10.42 -6.21
CA ILE A 88 9.46 10.52 -5.95
C ILE A 88 9.71 11.44 -4.76
N GLN A 89 9.10 12.63 -4.76
CA GLN A 89 9.28 13.61 -3.69
C GLN A 89 8.86 13.06 -2.32
N ASP A 90 7.75 12.32 -2.25
CA ASP A 90 7.29 11.67 -1.01
C ASP A 90 8.33 10.66 -0.50
N LEU A 91 8.90 9.83 -1.38
CA LEU A 91 9.91 8.84 -0.98
C LEU A 91 11.24 9.48 -0.58
N GLU A 92 11.67 10.54 -1.26
CA GLU A 92 12.87 11.30 -0.92
C GLU A 92 12.73 12.01 0.44
N ASN A 93 11.58 12.66 0.68
CA ASN A 93 11.27 13.27 1.97
C ASN A 93 11.30 12.23 3.10
N LEU A 94 10.70 11.06 2.86
CA LEU A 94 10.71 9.96 3.83
C LEU A 94 12.12 9.43 4.07
N TRP A 95 12.95 9.32 3.03
CA TRP A 95 14.35 8.92 3.13
C TRP A 95 15.19 9.90 3.96
N LEU A 96 15.05 11.21 3.71
CA LEU A 96 15.70 12.25 4.50
C LEU A 96 15.26 12.19 5.96
N ALA A 97 13.96 11.99 6.22
CA ALA A 97 13.44 11.80 7.56
C ALA A 97 14.06 10.56 8.25
N THR A 98 14.36 9.48 7.51
CA THR A 98 15.10 8.32 8.07
C THR A 98 16.59 8.56 8.35
N LYS A 99 17.16 9.69 7.88
CA LYS A 99 18.56 10.09 8.14
C LYS A 99 18.73 11.15 9.24
N SER A 100 17.73 12.00 9.48
CA SER A 100 17.84 13.10 10.46
C SER A 100 17.93 12.62 11.92
N ASN A 101 18.98 12.99 12.67
CA ASN A 101 19.03 12.71 14.11
C ASN A 101 18.07 13.58 14.93
N GLU A 102 17.37 14.53 14.29
CA GLU A 102 16.36 15.30 14.98
C GLU A 102 15.21 14.36 15.38
N PRO A 103 14.74 14.46 16.64
CA PRO A 103 13.47 13.91 17.02
C PRO A 103 12.42 14.72 16.23
N TYR A 104 12.10 14.26 15.02
CA TYR A 104 10.75 14.45 14.49
C TYR A 104 9.84 14.16 15.67
N SER A 105 9.07 15.16 16.09
CA SER A 105 8.37 15.17 17.39
C SER A 105 7.90 13.76 17.73
N GLU A 106 8.12 13.28 18.96
CA GLU A 106 7.69 11.92 19.35
C GLU A 106 6.23 11.65 18.94
N LYS A 107 5.39 12.69 18.92
CA LYS A 107 4.07 12.72 18.31
C LYS A 107 4.04 12.41 16.81
N SER A 108 4.90 12.95 15.96
CA SER A 108 4.93 12.64 14.53
C SER A 108 5.23 11.18 14.20
N TRP A 109 6.29 10.54 14.73
CA TRP A 109 6.50 9.11 14.44
C TRP A 109 5.55 8.24 15.25
N ALA A 110 5.20 8.58 16.50
CA ALA A 110 4.21 7.80 17.24
C ALA A 110 2.78 7.95 16.71
N GLU A 111 2.36 9.08 16.11
CA GLU A 111 1.03 9.28 15.51
C GLU A 111 1.00 8.81 14.05
N VAL A 112 2.12 8.90 13.32
CA VAL A 112 2.27 8.23 12.01
C VAL A 112 2.34 6.70 12.19
N PHE A 113 2.77 6.20 13.37
CA PHE A 113 2.96 4.78 13.65
C PHE A 113 2.05 4.15 14.70
N GLU A 114 1.23 4.88 15.44
CA GLU A 114 0.09 4.35 16.18
C GLU A 114 -0.88 3.60 15.21
N PRO A 115 -1.15 4.14 13.99
CA PRO A 115 -1.81 3.40 12.92
C PRO A 115 -1.08 2.13 12.47
N SER A 116 0.24 2.22 12.28
CA SER A 116 1.05 1.25 11.53
C SER A 116 1.86 0.30 12.40
N ARG A 117 1.91 0.47 13.73
CA ARG A 117 2.31 -0.53 14.72
C ARG A 117 1.55 -1.82 14.50
N TRP A 118 0.27 -1.69 14.14
CA TRP A 118 -0.68 -2.76 13.79
C TRP A 118 -0.47 -3.40 12.40
N VAL A 119 0.55 -3.00 11.64
CA VAL A 119 0.90 -3.51 10.30
C VAL A 119 2.38 -3.87 10.23
N LEU A 120 3.27 -3.03 10.75
CA LEU A 120 4.70 -3.33 10.90
C LEU A 120 4.92 -4.51 11.85
N SER A 121 4.17 -4.63 12.94
CA SER A 121 4.25 -5.83 13.80
C SER A 121 3.84 -7.12 13.10
N ARG A 122 3.04 -7.04 12.03
CA ARG A 122 2.52 -8.20 11.28
C ARG A 122 3.38 -8.53 10.07
N ILE A 123 3.65 -7.51 9.27
CA ILE A 123 4.47 -7.57 8.06
C ILE A 123 5.93 -7.85 8.42
N LEU A 124 6.40 -7.38 9.59
CA LEU A 124 7.83 -7.35 9.94
C LEU A 124 8.17 -8.18 11.19
N SER A 125 7.21 -8.93 11.73
CA SER A 125 7.49 -9.98 12.73
C SER A 125 6.87 -11.31 12.29
N PRO A 126 7.61 -12.16 11.54
CA PRO A 126 7.19 -13.54 11.28
C PRO A 126 7.14 -14.40 12.56
N SER A 127 7.70 -13.92 13.67
CA SER A 127 8.00 -14.71 14.88
C SER A 127 7.37 -14.09 16.14
N LYS A 128 6.48 -14.84 16.79
CA LYS A 128 5.62 -14.38 17.92
C LYS A 128 6.34 -14.13 19.26
N TRP A 129 7.68 -14.02 19.27
CA TRP A 129 8.52 -14.35 20.43
C TRP A 129 9.61 -13.31 20.73
N ILE A 130 10.33 -13.53 21.83
CA ILE A 130 11.35 -12.65 22.42
C ILE A 130 10.78 -11.33 22.94
N LEU A 131 10.35 -10.40 22.06
CA LEU A 131 10.15 -9.00 22.45
C LEU A 131 8.71 -8.59 22.76
N GLY A 132 7.73 -9.48 22.57
CA GLY A 132 6.31 -9.15 22.70
C GLY A 132 5.77 -8.33 21.52
N LYS A 133 4.49 -7.93 21.56
CA LYS A 133 3.90 -7.07 20.51
C LYS A 133 4.60 -5.71 20.52
N MET A 134 4.93 -5.14 19.35
CA MET A 134 5.50 -3.78 19.23
C MET A 134 4.66 -2.72 19.98
N GLU A 135 3.36 -2.95 20.13
CA GLU A 135 2.42 -2.15 20.90
C GLU A 135 2.86 -1.95 22.37
N ASN A 136 3.59 -2.91 22.93
CA ASN A 136 4.03 -2.94 24.32
C ASN A 136 5.47 -2.46 24.52
N LEU A 137 6.18 -2.09 23.45
CA LEU A 137 7.55 -1.59 23.55
C LEU A 137 7.58 -0.12 23.95
N PRO A 138 8.63 0.32 24.69
CA PRO A 138 8.90 1.73 24.91
C PRO A 138 8.89 2.51 23.59
N MET A 139 8.35 3.72 23.62
CA MET A 139 8.11 4.53 22.42
C MET A 139 9.39 4.80 21.62
N SER A 140 10.50 5.07 22.32
CA SER A 140 11.83 5.26 21.71
C SER A 140 12.29 4.02 20.93
N ILE A 141 12.24 2.83 21.55
CA ILE A 141 12.62 1.56 20.91
C ILE A 141 11.73 1.26 19.69
N SER A 142 10.41 1.48 19.85
CA SER A 142 9.45 1.31 18.75
C SER A 142 9.72 2.26 17.59
N ALA A 143 10.13 3.50 17.87
CA ALA A 143 10.45 4.50 16.85
C ALA A 143 11.71 4.11 16.07
N ASP A 144 12.78 3.68 16.76
CA ASP A 144 14.03 3.26 16.13
C ASP A 144 13.85 2.02 15.23
N ILE A 145 13.11 1.02 15.72
CA ILE A 145 12.76 -0.17 14.93
C ILE A 145 12.00 0.24 13.66
N SER A 146 10.97 1.07 13.82
CA SER A 146 10.14 1.53 12.72
C SER A 146 10.95 2.30 11.68
N ARG A 147 11.80 3.21 12.14
CA ARG A 147 12.72 3.98 11.31
C ARG A 147 13.65 3.07 10.52
N SER A 148 14.26 2.08 11.17
CA SER A 148 15.15 1.10 10.53
C SER A 148 14.42 0.30 9.45
N LEU A 149 13.18 -0.12 9.72
CA LEU A 149 12.36 -0.86 8.79
C LEU A 149 11.95 -0.03 7.57
N VAL A 150 11.50 1.21 7.78
CA VAL A 150 11.19 2.15 6.69
C VAL A 150 12.43 2.41 5.85
N LYS A 151 13.58 2.64 6.49
CA LYS A 151 14.87 2.79 5.80
C LYS A 151 15.21 1.57 4.96
N GLY A 152 14.95 0.35 5.47
CA GLY A 152 15.11 -0.90 4.75
C GLY A 152 14.22 -1.02 3.52
N MET A 153 12.92 -0.72 3.65
CA MET A 153 11.96 -0.71 2.54
C MET A 153 12.35 0.30 1.45
N LEU A 154 12.77 1.49 1.87
CA LEU A 154 13.23 2.55 0.96
C LEU A 154 14.50 2.14 0.19
N LYS A 155 15.44 1.47 0.85
CA LYS A 155 16.62 0.88 0.18
C LYS A 155 16.24 -0.23 -0.79
N GLN A 156 15.22 -1.04 -0.48
CA GLN A 156 14.72 -2.05 -1.44
C GLN A 156 14.13 -1.39 -2.70
N LEU A 157 13.62 -0.17 -2.59
CA LEU A 157 13.23 0.66 -3.73
C LEU A 157 14.39 1.45 -4.35
N CYS A 158 15.63 1.25 -3.89
CA CYS A 158 16.82 1.93 -4.40
C CYS A 158 16.78 3.46 -4.35
N ILE A 159 16.05 4.04 -3.38
CA ILE A 159 16.01 5.49 -3.18
C ILE A 159 17.39 6.07 -2.86
N ASP A 160 18.25 5.28 -2.21
CA ASP A 160 19.60 5.66 -1.82
C ASP A 160 20.56 5.80 -3.00
N LYS A 161 20.18 5.26 -4.16
CA LYS A 161 20.94 5.31 -5.43
C LYS A 161 20.36 6.32 -6.43
N GLY A 162 19.37 7.12 -6.01
CA GLY A 162 18.63 8.06 -6.86
C GLY A 162 17.57 7.34 -7.69
N LEU A 163 16.34 7.29 -7.17
CA LEU A 163 15.23 6.58 -7.81
C LEU A 163 14.86 7.20 -9.16
N GLN A 164 14.86 6.40 -10.23
CA GLN A 164 14.47 6.84 -11.57
C GLN A 164 13.32 6.00 -12.11
N ILE A 165 12.30 6.66 -12.64
CA ILE A 165 11.09 6.00 -13.19
C ILE A 165 11.25 5.86 -14.69
N ARG A 166 11.26 4.62 -15.17
CA ARG A 166 11.28 4.27 -16.59
C ARG A 166 9.91 4.46 -17.23
N SER A 167 8.87 4.00 -16.54
CA SER A 167 7.50 4.09 -17.03
C SER A 167 6.51 4.27 -15.89
N TRP A 168 5.45 5.03 -16.17
CA TRP A 168 4.35 5.29 -15.24
C TRP A 168 3.03 5.14 -15.98
N THR A 169 2.36 4.00 -15.78
CA THR A 169 1.11 3.69 -16.48
C THR A 169 -0.06 3.73 -15.51
N LYS A 170 -1.00 4.65 -15.74
CA LYS A 170 -2.25 4.70 -14.97
C LYS A 170 -3.13 3.50 -15.30
N ALA A 171 -3.64 2.84 -14.26
CA ALA A 171 -4.46 1.64 -14.39
C ALA A 171 -5.43 1.52 -13.21
N PHE A 172 -6.20 0.44 -13.20
CA PHE A 172 -7.07 0.06 -12.10
C PHE A 172 -6.71 -1.33 -11.58
N MET A 173 -6.74 -1.48 -10.27
CA MET A 173 -6.55 -2.74 -9.56
C MET A 173 -7.86 -3.16 -8.91
N LEU A 174 -8.23 -4.42 -9.08
CA LEU A 174 -9.40 -4.95 -8.39
C LEU A 174 -9.04 -5.30 -6.94
N ILE A 175 -9.87 -4.81 -6.03
CA ILE A 175 -9.89 -5.24 -4.64
C ILE A 175 -11.20 -5.97 -4.34
N GLY A 176 -11.13 -6.92 -3.41
CA GLY A 176 -12.28 -7.56 -2.80
C GLY A 176 -12.30 -7.29 -1.30
N ILE A 177 -13.45 -6.88 -0.78
CA ILE A 177 -13.66 -6.48 0.61
C ILE A 177 -14.62 -7.46 1.28
N ASP A 178 -14.17 -8.05 2.39
CA ASP A 178 -15.00 -8.78 3.35
C ASP A 178 -15.23 -7.87 4.55
N ALA A 179 -16.33 -7.12 4.54
CA ALA A 179 -16.65 -6.16 5.61
C ALA A 179 -17.01 -6.85 6.93
N GLN A 180 -17.50 -8.09 6.91
CA GLN A 180 -17.80 -8.82 8.16
C GLN A 180 -16.53 -9.19 8.91
N LYS A 181 -15.46 -9.53 8.17
CA LYS A 181 -14.18 -9.93 8.76
C LYS A 181 -13.13 -8.83 8.76
N ASN A 182 -13.47 -7.63 8.27
CA ASN A 182 -12.54 -6.52 8.03
C ASN A 182 -11.30 -6.97 7.24
N LYS A 183 -11.51 -7.73 6.14
CA LYS A 183 -10.42 -8.22 5.28
C LYS A 183 -10.47 -7.59 3.90
N VAL A 184 -9.27 -7.32 3.35
CA VAL A 184 -9.11 -6.77 2.01
C VAL A 184 -8.17 -7.66 1.22
N TYR A 185 -8.61 -8.00 0.01
CA TYR A 185 -7.90 -8.82 -0.94
C TYR A 185 -7.58 -8.01 -2.18
N ILE A 186 -6.37 -8.14 -2.69
CA ILE A 186 -5.92 -7.54 -3.95
C ILE A 186 -5.80 -8.64 -5.00
N PHE A 187 -6.34 -8.39 -6.19
CA PHE A 187 -6.32 -9.31 -7.31
C PHE A 187 -5.29 -8.83 -8.34
N LEU A 188 -4.26 -9.64 -8.59
CA LEU A 188 -3.13 -9.34 -9.47
C LEU A 188 -2.99 -10.46 -10.52
N GLY A 189 -3.75 -10.39 -11.62
CA GLY A 189 -3.67 -11.44 -12.64
C GLY A 189 -4.33 -12.73 -12.17
N ASP A 190 -3.49 -13.72 -11.88
CA ASP A 190 -3.90 -15.00 -11.35
C ASP A 190 -3.63 -15.22 -9.86
N LYS A 191 -3.13 -14.18 -9.18
CA LYS A 191 -2.82 -14.20 -7.76
C LYS A 191 -3.81 -13.33 -6.98
N VAL A 192 -4.26 -13.83 -5.83
CA VAL A 192 -5.00 -13.05 -4.84
C VAL A 192 -4.17 -12.97 -3.57
N ILE A 193 -3.93 -11.76 -3.09
CA ILE A 193 -3.17 -11.51 -1.86
C ILE A 193 -4.06 -10.80 -0.85
N ARG A 194 -4.00 -11.20 0.42
CA ARG A 194 -4.58 -10.41 1.51
C ARG A 194 -3.67 -9.20 1.77
N SER A 195 -4.26 -8.01 1.92
CA SER A 195 -3.52 -6.78 2.11
C SER A 195 -3.85 -6.12 3.44
N GLU A 196 -3.06 -6.44 4.47
CA GLU A 196 -3.26 -5.87 5.82
C GLU A 196 -3.08 -4.34 5.86
N ALA A 197 -2.26 -3.79 4.97
CA ALA A 197 -2.13 -2.34 4.83
C ALA A 197 -3.46 -1.71 4.36
N HIS A 198 -4.10 -2.29 3.33
CA HIS A 198 -5.40 -1.79 2.87
C HIS A 198 -6.48 -2.01 3.93
N GLU A 199 -6.44 -3.12 4.69
CA GLU A 199 -7.35 -3.35 5.82
C GLU A 199 -7.25 -2.24 6.88
N ARG A 200 -6.04 -1.85 7.30
CA ARG A 200 -5.85 -0.80 8.31
C ARG A 200 -6.34 0.57 7.84
N TYR A 201 -6.20 0.91 6.56
CA TYR A 201 -6.70 2.18 6.03
C TYR A 201 -8.21 2.14 5.78
N ILE A 202 -8.74 1.10 5.15
CA ILE A 202 -10.17 1.04 4.80
C ILE A 202 -11.06 0.94 6.05
N PHE A 203 -10.62 0.27 7.12
CA PHE A 203 -11.46 0.00 8.29
C PHE A 203 -11.02 0.72 9.58
N ARG A 204 -9.85 1.35 9.61
CA ARG A 204 -9.36 2.11 10.78
C ARG A 204 -8.58 3.37 10.36
N ASN A 205 -9.05 4.03 9.31
CA ASN A 205 -8.80 5.44 9.10
C ASN A 205 -10.15 6.09 8.73
N PRO A 206 -10.68 7.03 9.52
CA PRO A 206 -12.02 7.59 9.31
C PRO A 206 -12.22 8.22 7.94
N ASP A 207 -11.22 8.92 7.40
CA ASP A 207 -11.33 9.60 6.11
C ASP A 207 -11.47 8.60 4.95
N VAL A 208 -10.65 7.57 4.95
CA VAL A 208 -10.72 6.49 3.95
C VAL A 208 -11.99 5.69 4.15
N GLU A 209 -12.32 5.32 5.37
CA GLU A 209 -13.52 4.55 5.70
C GLU A 209 -14.79 5.25 5.21
N ASN A 210 -14.94 6.55 5.47
CA ASN A 210 -16.08 7.35 5.01
C ASN A 210 -16.21 7.35 3.48
N VAL A 211 -15.09 7.48 2.77
CA VAL A 211 -15.07 7.42 1.29
C VAL A 211 -15.48 6.03 0.79
N PHE A 212 -15.03 4.96 1.44
CA PHE A 212 -15.36 3.60 1.03
C PHE A 212 -16.81 3.21 1.37
N ARG A 213 -17.29 3.50 2.60
CA ARG A 213 -18.69 3.29 3.01
C ARG A 213 -19.66 4.01 2.06
N SER A 214 -19.42 5.30 1.80
CA SER A 214 -20.31 6.11 0.95
C SER A 214 -20.42 5.59 -0.49
N LYS A 215 -19.31 5.13 -1.08
CA LYS A 215 -19.28 4.60 -2.45
C LYS A 215 -19.81 3.17 -2.56
N LEU A 216 -19.51 2.30 -1.60
CA LEU A 216 -19.82 0.88 -1.68
C LEU A 216 -21.08 0.48 -0.88
N ARG A 217 -21.71 1.43 -0.17
CA ARG A 217 -22.98 1.28 0.55
C ARG A 217 -22.97 0.08 1.51
N TYR A 218 -21.91 -0.06 2.29
CA TYR A 218 -21.78 -1.05 3.37
C TYR A 218 -21.35 -0.35 4.67
N LEU A 219 -21.61 -0.99 5.82
CA LEU A 219 -21.54 -0.38 7.17
C LEU A 219 -22.30 0.96 7.22
#